data_AF-A0A2N1V7M6-F1
#
_entry.id   AF-A0A2N1V7M6-F1
#
_cell.length_a   1.000
_cell.length_b   1.000
_cell.length_c   1.000
_cell.angle_alpha   90.00
_cell.angle_beta   90.00
_cell.angle_gamma   90.00
#
_symmetry.space_group_name_H-M   'P 1'
#
loop_
_entity.id
_entity.type
_entity.pdbx_description
1 polymer ?
#
loop_
_entity_poly.entity_id
_entity_poly.type
_entity_poly.pdbx_seq_one_letter_code
_entity_poly.pdbx_strand_id
1 'polypeptide(L)'
;MNITEIIKNDLSLLRETIYDLGFTLAEVSINIYPNNHQNKLSSKFGDQRVTPKDAVLIVDYLRKEIGESVFNQSYNKELERLTKYMESLRNSRKK
;
A
#
# COMPACT_ATOMS: atom_id res chain seq x y z
N MET A 1 11.37 8.04 1.72
CA MET A 1 11.04 6.83 2.51
C MET A 1 11.61 5.60 1.84
N ASN A 2 12.23 4.70 2.61
CA ASN A 2 12.89 3.54 2.04
C ASN A 2 11.87 2.46 1.67
N ILE A 3 11.95 1.91 0.45
CA ILE A 3 11.11 0.78 -0.01
C ILE A 3 11.20 -0.42 0.94
N THR A 4 12.35 -0.65 1.56
CA THR A 4 12.52 -1.71 2.56
C THR A 4 11.67 -1.48 3.80
N GLU A 5 11.43 -0.23 4.21
CA GLU A 5 10.51 0.09 5.32
C GLU A 5 9.06 -0.20 4.90
N ILE A 6 8.71 0.11 3.65
CA ILE A 6 7.37 -0.15 3.11
C ILE A 6 7.05 -1.65 3.10
N ILE A 7 8.02 -2.48 2.70
CA ILE A 7 7.90 -3.95 2.67
C ILE A 7 7.81 -4.55 4.08
N LYS A 8 8.44 -3.90 5.08
CA LYS A 8 8.40 -4.34 6.48
C LYS A 8 7.09 -3.97 7.18
N ASN A 9 6.43 -2.92 6.70
CA ASN A 9 5.16 -2.46 7.24
C ASN A 9 3.99 -3.31 6.73
N ASP A 10 2.85 -3.19 7.43
CA ASP A 10 1.61 -3.89 7.10
C ASP A 10 1.19 -3.65 5.64
N LEU A 11 1.00 -4.71 4.87
CA LEU A 11 0.61 -4.63 3.46
C LEU A 11 -0.74 -3.93 3.26
N SER A 12 -1.61 -3.91 4.28
CA SER A 12 -2.84 -3.12 4.25
C SER A 12 -2.55 -1.63 4.08
N LEU A 13 -1.41 -1.14 4.58
CA LEU A 13 -0.99 0.25 4.45
C LEU A 13 -0.78 0.66 2.99
N LEU A 14 -0.12 -0.22 2.22
CA LEU A 14 0.10 0.01 0.79
C LEU A 14 -1.23 0.01 0.03
N ARG A 15 -2.16 -0.87 0.42
CA ARG A 15 -3.51 -0.92 -0.18
C ARG A 15 -4.31 0.35 0.10
N GLU A 16 -4.35 0.82 1.33
CA GLU A 16 -5.07 2.04 1.69
C GLU A 16 -4.43 3.27 1.02
N THR A 17 -3.10 3.29 0.89
CA THR A 17 -2.39 4.35 0.16
C THR A 17 -2.82 4.41 -1.31
N ILE A 18 -2.97 3.26 -1.99
CA ILE A 18 -3.47 3.20 -3.37
C ILE A 18 -4.84 3.88 -3.48
N TYR A 19 -5.75 3.59 -2.54
CA TYR A 19 -7.09 4.14 -2.54
C TYR A 19 -7.14 5.63 -2.16
N ASP A 20 -6.33 6.08 -1.19
CA ASP A 20 -6.23 7.51 -0.82
C ASP A 20 -5.73 8.36 -2.00
N LEU A 21 -4.86 7.78 -2.84
CA LEU A 21 -4.36 8.40 -4.06
C LEU A 21 -5.34 8.34 -5.25
N GLY A 22 -6.51 7.71 -5.07
CA GLY A 22 -7.56 7.63 -6.09
C GLY A 22 -7.37 6.52 -7.14
N PHE A 23 -6.37 5.65 -6.99
CA PHE A 23 -6.14 4.53 -7.90
C PHE A 23 -6.99 3.33 -7.52
N THR A 24 -7.27 2.47 -8.50
CA THR A 24 -7.85 1.14 -8.26
C THR A 24 -6.78 0.05 -8.29
N LEU A 25 -7.00 -1.06 -7.57
CA LEU A 25 -6.09 -2.22 -7.66
C LEU A 25 -6.05 -2.81 -9.08
N ALA A 26 -7.14 -2.72 -9.83
CA ALA A 26 -7.23 -3.17 -11.21
C ALA A 26 -6.31 -2.34 -12.11
N GLU A 27 -6.39 -1.01 -12.00
CA GLU A 27 -5.55 -0.08 -12.75
C GLU A 27 -4.06 -0.29 -12.46
N VAL A 28 -3.68 -0.35 -11.18
CA VAL A 28 -2.28 -0.65 -10.81
C VAL A 28 -1.86 -2.01 -11.35
N SER A 29 -2.72 -3.03 -11.24
CA SER A 29 -2.43 -4.39 -11.71
C SER A 29 -2.20 -4.47 -13.22
N ILE A 30 -3.00 -3.75 -14.02
CA ILE A 30 -2.87 -3.73 -15.48
C ILE A 30 -1.55 -3.07 -15.89
N ASN A 31 -1.15 -1.99 -15.20
CA ASN A 31 0.07 -1.28 -15.53
C ASN A 31 1.35 -2.05 -15.17
N ILE A 32 1.34 -2.80 -14.05
CA ILE A 32 2.53 -3.58 -13.63
C ILE A 32 2.54 -5.02 -14.20
N TYR A 33 1.38 -5.57 -14.57
CA TYR A 33 1.24 -6.91 -15.17
C TYR A 33 0.31 -6.89 -16.40
N PRO A 34 0.69 -6.23 -17.51
CA PRO A 34 -0.18 -6.04 -18.66
C PRO A 34 -0.62 -7.35 -19.35
N ASN A 35 0.14 -8.43 -19.16
CA ASN A 35 -0.15 -9.74 -19.73
C ASN A 35 -0.87 -10.70 -18.76
N ASN A 36 -1.25 -10.25 -17.55
CA ASN A 36 -1.95 -11.06 -16.56
C ASN A 36 -3.43 -10.66 -16.45
N HIS A 37 -4.24 -11.50 -15.79
CA HIS A 37 -5.64 -11.20 -15.47
C HIS A 37 -5.76 -9.81 -14.83
N GLN A 38 -6.72 -9.00 -15.27
CA GLN A 38 -6.86 -7.56 -14.93
C GLN A 38 -6.87 -7.22 -13.42
N ASN A 39 -7.04 -8.23 -12.54
CA ASN A 39 -7.21 -8.06 -11.10
C ASN A 39 -6.22 -8.87 -10.25
N LYS A 40 -5.01 -9.14 -10.77
CA LYS A 40 -3.99 -9.91 -10.04
C LYS A 40 -3.67 -9.32 -8.67
N LEU A 41 -3.53 -8.00 -8.56
CA LEU A 41 -3.31 -7.35 -7.26
C LEU A 41 -4.53 -7.44 -6.34
N SER A 42 -5.74 -7.27 -6.86
CA SER A 42 -6.97 -7.37 -6.07
C SER A 42 -7.07 -8.71 -5.35
N SER A 43 -6.81 -9.81 -6.05
CA SER A 43 -6.79 -11.15 -5.44
C SER A 43 -5.65 -11.29 -4.43
N LYS A 44 -4.45 -10.82 -4.75
CA LYS A 44 -3.31 -10.90 -3.82
C LYS A 44 -3.52 -10.13 -2.53
N PHE A 45 -4.07 -8.92 -2.58
CA PHE A 45 -4.38 -8.16 -1.37
C PHE A 45 -5.52 -8.79 -0.56
N GLY A 46 -6.50 -9.43 -1.23
CA GLY A 46 -7.56 -10.20 -0.56
C GLY A 46 -7.03 -11.40 0.23
N ASP A 47 -6.04 -12.10 -0.33
CA ASP A 47 -5.41 -13.27 0.30
C ASP A 47 -4.19 -12.91 1.18
N GLN A 48 -3.84 -11.62 1.31
CA GLN A 48 -2.61 -11.13 1.94
C GLN A 48 -1.31 -11.69 1.32
N ARG A 49 -1.33 -12.02 0.02
CA ARG A 49 -0.22 -12.63 -0.75
C ARG A 49 0.54 -11.62 -1.62
N VAL A 50 0.69 -10.38 -1.17
CA VAL A 50 1.54 -9.40 -1.85
C VAL A 50 2.98 -9.72 -1.49
N THR A 51 3.78 -10.06 -2.50
CA THR A 51 5.20 -10.37 -2.32
C THR A 51 6.02 -9.08 -2.23
N PRO A 52 7.24 -9.11 -1.66
CA PRO A 52 8.14 -7.96 -1.68
C PRO A 52 8.35 -7.39 -3.08
N LYS A 53 8.43 -8.25 -4.10
CA LYS A 53 8.54 -7.84 -5.50
C LYS A 53 7.32 -7.07 -5.98
N ASP A 54 6.12 -7.53 -5.62
CA ASP A 54 4.89 -6.82 -5.98
C ASP A 54 4.86 -5.43 -5.32
N ALA A 55 5.26 -5.33 -4.05
CA ALA A 55 5.32 -4.05 -3.33
C ALA A 55 6.28 -3.05 -3.98
N VAL A 56 7.47 -3.49 -4.41
CA VAL A 56 8.41 -2.64 -5.16
C VAL A 56 7.76 -2.12 -6.44
N LEU A 57 7.17 -3.00 -7.24
CA LEU A 57 6.55 -2.61 -8.52
C LEU A 57 5.37 -1.64 -8.34
N ILE A 58 4.56 -1.84 -7.30
CA ILE A 58 3.47 -0.92 -6.96
C ILE A 58 4.02 0.46 -6.57
N VAL A 59 5.01 0.50 -5.68
CA VAL A 59 5.60 1.77 -5.21
C VAL A 59 6.26 2.52 -6.37
N ASP A 60 7.02 1.82 -7.22
CA ASP A 60 7.68 2.41 -8.39
C ASP A 60 6.66 2.97 -9.38
N TYR A 61 5.57 2.23 -9.66
CA TYR A 61 4.48 2.71 -10.50
C TYR A 61 3.86 3.99 -9.93
N LEU A 62 3.41 3.97 -8.67
CA LEU A 62 2.77 5.13 -8.06
C LEU A 62 3.70 6.35 -8.04
N ARG A 63 4.97 6.17 -7.62
CA ARG A 63 5.94 7.28 -7.61
C ARG A 63 6.17 7.87 -8.99
N LYS A 64 6.12 7.06 -10.04
CA LYS A 64 6.25 7.53 -11.43
C LYS A 64 5.02 8.33 -11.86
N GLU A 65 3.82 7.89 -11.50
CA GLU A 65 2.56 8.54 -11.92
C GLU A 65 2.27 9.84 -11.17
N ILE A 66 2.47 9.87 -9.85
CA ILE A 66 2.10 11.04 -9.00
C ILE A 66 3.29 11.79 -8.40
N GLY A 67 4.50 11.29 -8.58
CA GLY A 67 5.71 11.85 -7.99
C GLY A 67 6.00 11.31 -6.59
N GLU A 68 7.30 11.20 -6.27
CA GLU A 68 7.76 10.63 -4.99
C GLU A 68 7.29 11.43 -3.77
N SER A 69 7.24 12.77 -3.86
CA SER A 69 6.82 13.61 -2.74
C SER A 69 5.37 13.36 -2.35
N VAL A 70 4.46 13.29 -3.34
CA VAL A 70 3.03 13.03 -3.12
C VAL A 70 2.81 11.63 -2.56
N PHE A 71 3.49 10.63 -3.14
CA PHE A 71 3.43 9.26 -2.61
C PHE A 71 3.87 9.18 -1.14
N ASN A 72 5.01 9.80 -0.80
CA ASN A 72 5.54 9.77 0.56
C ASN A 72 4.59 10.48 1.55
N GLN A 73 3.92 11.56 1.14
CA GLN A 73 2.93 12.26 1.97
C GLN A 73 1.72 11.37 2.28
N SER A 74 1.09 10.77 1.27
CA SER A 74 -0.08 9.89 1.47
C SER A 74 0.27 8.65 2.29
N TYR A 75 1.41 8.02 2.02
CA TYR A 75 1.81 6.84 2.78
C TYR A 75 2.09 7.17 4.26
N ASN A 76 2.78 8.29 4.55
CA ASN A 76 3.05 8.69 5.93
C ASN A 76 1.75 9.02 6.68
N LYS A 77 0.78 9.65 6.03
CA LYS A 77 -0.55 9.92 6.58
C LYS A 77 -1.25 8.63 7.00
N GLU A 78 -1.27 7.61 6.15
CA GLU A 78 -1.86 6.32 6.51
C GLU A 78 -1.08 5.61 7.62
N LEU A 79 0.26 5.77 7.64
CA LEU A 79 1.10 5.17 8.69
C LEU A 79 0.75 5.77 10.06
N GLU A 80 0.65 7.09 10.14
CA GLU A 80 0.23 7.80 11.36
C GLU A 80 -1.17 7.38 11.82
N ARG A 81 -2.10 7.21 10.88
CA ARG A 81 -3.46 6.75 11.17
C ARG A 81 -3.44 5.35 11.78
N LEU A 82 -2.67 4.42 11.21
CA LEU A 82 -2.53 3.07 11.72
C LEU A 82 -1.88 3.06 13.11
N THR A 83 -0.82 3.85 13.32
CA THR A 83 -0.17 3.99 14.63
C THR A 83 -1.15 4.46 15.70
N LYS A 84 -1.92 5.53 15.43
CA LYS A 84 -2.94 6.04 16.36
C LYS A 84 -4.02 4.99 16.68
N TYR A 85 -4.47 4.25 15.66
CA TYR A 85 -5.45 3.18 15.85
C TYR A 85 -4.89 2.08 16.77
N MET A 86 -3.67 1.60 16.53
CA MET A 86 -3.03 0.58 17.35
C MET A 86 -2.79 1.03 18.79
N GLU A 87 -2.43 2.29 19.01
CA GLU A 87 -2.30 2.86 20.35
C GLU A 87 -3.63 2.89 21.10
N SER A 88 -4.73 3.26 20.42
CA SER A 88 -6.06 3.28 21.02
C SER A 88 -6.52 1.88 21.44
N LEU A 89 -6.26 0.85 20.62
CA LEU A 89 -6.52 -0.55 20.94
C LEU A 89 -5.68 -1.04 22.12
N ARG A 90 -4.42 -0.59 22.22
CA ARG A 90 -3.56 -0.95 23.35
C ARG A 90 -4.09 -0.34 24.65
N ASN A 91 -4.58 0.89 24.61
CA ASN A 91 -5.07 1.60 25.78
C ASN A 91 -6.45 1.07 26.24
N SER A 92 -7.29 0.59 25.31
CA SER A 92 -8.57 -0.03 25.66
C SER A 92 -8.43 -1.40 26.33
N ARG A 93 -7.37 -2.15 26.01
CA ARG A 93 -7.07 -3.46 26.64
C ARG A 93 -6.42 -3.37 28.03
N LYS A 94 -6.00 -2.18 28.45
CA LYS A 94 -5.40 -1.92 29.78
C LYS A 94 -6.41 -1.40 30.82
N LYS A 95 -7.64 -1.14 30.40
CA LYS A 95 -8.78 -0.80 31.28
C LYS A 95 -9.62 -2.04 31.53
#